data_AF-A0A098LXR1-F1
#
_entry.id   AF-A0A098LXR1-F1
#
_cell.length_a   1.000
_cell.length_b   1.000
_cell.length_c   1.000
_cell.angle_alpha   90.00
_cell.angle_beta   90.00
_cell.angle_gamma   90.00
#
_symmetry.space_group_name_H-M   'P 1'
#
loop_
_entity.id
_entity.type
_entity.pdbx_description
1 polymer ?
#
loop_
_entity_poly.entity_id
_entity_poly.type
_entity_poly.pdbx_seq_one_letter_code
_entity_poly.pdbx_strand_id
1 'polypeptide(L)'
;MTCLPLFIVTIIVVSSVNVADGGPLYATCNNLMDCDPGLKCSRHQCLIPFNSDQPCSSTGSDCEHGVWCRNRGSQPGKCMDDYRCKSGKCNHPDRICDDGICGYKEGTSCLRDGPCSTGLSCQSGTCESGGYW
;
A
#
# COMPACT_ATOMS: atom_id res chain seq x y z
N MET A 1 9.34 60.28 32.58
CA MET A 1 10.26 59.14 32.45
C MET A 1 9.72 58.07 33.38
N THR A 2 9.03 57.05 32.91
CA THR A 2 9.63 55.83 32.33
C THR A 2 8.63 55.10 31.43
N CYS A 3 9.03 54.79 30.19
CA CYS A 3 8.32 53.89 29.28
C CYS A 3 8.63 52.44 29.67
N LEU A 4 7.60 51.61 29.92
CA LEU A 4 7.74 50.15 29.88
C LEU A 4 7.45 49.65 28.46
N PRO A 5 8.32 48.83 27.86
CA PRO A 5 8.01 48.17 26.60
C PRO A 5 7.12 46.95 26.88
N LEU A 6 5.94 46.92 26.27
CA LEU A 6 5.10 45.73 26.17
C LEU A 6 5.80 44.72 25.25
N PHE A 7 6.48 43.75 25.83
CA PHE A 7 6.97 42.58 25.11
C PHE A 7 5.78 41.65 24.81
N ILE A 8 5.24 41.76 23.60
CA ILE A 8 4.28 40.80 23.07
C ILE A 8 5.07 39.52 22.75
N VAL A 9 5.04 38.56 23.68
CA VAL A 9 5.59 37.22 23.46
C VAL A 9 4.60 36.45 22.60
N THR A 10 4.84 36.45 21.29
CA THR A 10 4.10 35.60 20.36
C THR A 10 4.53 34.15 20.62
N ILE A 11 3.76 33.40 21.39
CA ILE A 11 3.96 31.96 21.55
C ILE A 11 3.55 31.30 20.24
N ILE A 12 4.53 31.05 19.37
CA ILE A 12 4.33 30.19 18.20
C ILE A 12 4.19 28.77 18.76
N VAL A 13 2.94 28.33 18.93
CA VAL A 13 2.63 26.93 19.15
C VAL A 13 2.93 26.22 17.84
N VAL A 14 4.18 25.79 17.68
CA VAL A 14 4.52 24.79 16.67
C VAL A 14 3.87 23.51 17.15
N SER A 15 2.67 23.24 16.67
CA SER A 15 2.08 21.91 16.79
C SER A 15 3.03 20.97 16.07
N SER A 16 3.91 20.32 16.83
CA SER A 16 4.63 19.15 16.37
C SER A 16 3.57 18.12 16.03
N VAL A 17 3.20 18.05 14.75
CA VAL A 17 2.54 16.86 14.22
C VAL A 17 3.55 15.76 14.46
N ASN A 18 3.28 14.94 15.46
CA ASN A 18 3.95 13.66 15.64
C ASN A 18 3.67 12.88 14.36
N VAL A 19 4.58 12.98 13.38
CA VAL A 19 4.63 12.03 12.28
C VAL A 19 5.07 10.75 12.96
N ALA A 20 4.07 9.92 13.28
CA ALA A 20 4.30 8.63 13.89
C ALA A 20 5.32 7.88 13.03
N ASP A 21 6.41 7.52 13.70
CA ASP A 21 7.50 6.65 13.31
C ASP A 21 7.01 5.49 12.41
N GLY A 22 7.09 5.73 11.11
CA GLY A 22 7.06 4.75 10.04
C GLY A 22 8.09 5.26 9.05
N GLY A 23 8.97 4.39 8.57
CA GLY A 23 10.02 4.80 7.63
C GLY A 23 9.47 5.49 6.35
N PRO A 24 10.32 5.76 5.36
CA PRO A 24 9.89 6.39 4.09
C PRO A 24 8.85 5.56 3.31
N LEU A 25 8.66 4.29 3.68
CA LEU A 25 7.54 3.44 3.27
C LEU A 25 6.28 3.83 4.06
N TYR A 26 5.17 4.04 3.37
CA TYR A 26 3.87 4.50 3.92
C TYR A 26 3.70 6.01 4.18
N ALA A 27 4.66 6.86 3.77
CA ALA A 27 4.43 8.30 3.76
C ALA A 27 3.22 8.66 2.87
N THR A 28 2.37 9.57 3.35
CA THR A 28 1.21 10.05 2.56
C THR A 28 1.71 10.92 1.41
N CYS A 29 1.17 10.71 0.21
CA CYS A 29 1.54 11.46 -0.99
C CYS A 29 0.31 11.94 -1.75
N ASN A 30 0.43 13.07 -2.44
CA ASN A 30 -0.56 13.52 -3.42
C ASN A 30 -0.06 13.33 -4.85
N ASN A 31 1.26 13.39 -5.04
CA ASN A 31 1.95 13.22 -6.30
C ASN A 31 3.26 12.44 -6.11
N LEU A 32 3.86 12.02 -7.23
CA LEU A 32 5.14 11.29 -7.22
C LEU A 32 6.27 12.06 -6.51
N MET A 33 6.25 13.39 -6.58
CA MET A 33 7.30 14.23 -5.99
C MET A 33 7.28 14.30 -4.47
N ASP A 34 6.20 13.82 -3.83
CA ASP A 34 6.12 13.69 -2.38
C ASP A 34 6.88 12.46 -1.86
N CYS A 35 7.23 11.53 -2.76
CA CYS A 35 7.87 10.27 -2.41
C CYS A 35 9.38 10.29 -2.65
N ASP A 36 10.12 9.54 -1.83
CA ASP A 36 11.54 9.27 -2.03
C ASP A 36 11.82 8.67 -3.43
N PRO A 37 13.01 8.93 -4.00
CA PRO A 37 13.40 8.39 -5.28
C PRO A 37 13.34 6.86 -5.28
N GLY A 38 12.62 6.30 -6.26
CA GLY A 38 12.39 4.86 -6.40
C GLY A 38 11.02 4.38 -5.88
N LEU A 39 10.30 5.22 -5.14
CA LEU A 39 8.91 4.96 -4.72
C LEU A 39 7.92 5.60 -5.69
N LYS A 40 6.68 5.11 -5.65
CA LYS A 40 5.56 5.61 -6.45
C LYS A 40 4.39 5.97 -5.55
N CYS A 41 3.79 7.12 -5.81
CA CYS A 41 2.54 7.48 -5.16
C CYS A 41 1.39 6.63 -5.72
N SER A 42 0.80 5.78 -4.88
CA SER A 42 -0.33 4.93 -5.23
C SER A 42 -1.31 4.88 -4.05
N ARG A 43 -2.59 5.16 -4.29
CA ARG A 43 -3.63 5.30 -3.23
C ARG A 43 -3.25 6.31 -2.12
N HIS A 44 -2.58 7.40 -2.48
CA HIS A 44 -2.05 8.39 -1.54
C HIS A 44 -0.96 7.87 -0.58
N GLN A 45 -0.30 6.77 -0.93
CA GLN A 45 0.82 6.22 -0.16
C GLN A 45 2.04 6.05 -1.07
N CYS A 46 3.23 6.34 -0.54
CA CYS A 46 4.49 6.05 -1.19
C CYS A 46 4.79 4.55 -1.07
N LEU A 47 4.64 3.84 -2.18
CA LEU A 47 4.74 2.39 -2.28
C LEU A 47 5.79 1.97 -3.31
N ILE A 48 6.34 0.78 -3.14
CA ILE A 48 7.37 0.20 -4.00
C ILE A 48 6.74 -0.19 -5.35
N PRO A 49 7.22 0.35 -6.48
CA PRO A 49 6.66 0.03 -7.78
C PRO A 49 6.96 -1.42 -8.19
N PHE A 50 6.16 -1.92 -9.14
CA PHE A 50 6.38 -3.22 -9.77
C PHE A 50 7.80 -3.33 -10.33
N ASN A 51 8.45 -4.45 -10.06
CA ASN A 51 9.81 -4.74 -10.52
C ASN A 51 10.86 -3.73 -10.03
N SER A 52 10.62 -3.08 -8.88
CA SER A 52 11.65 -2.32 -8.17
C SER A 52 12.71 -3.24 -7.57
N ASP A 53 13.92 -2.72 -7.43
CA ASP A 53 15.00 -3.38 -6.68
C ASP A 53 14.89 -3.17 -5.16
N GLN A 54 13.98 -2.31 -4.72
CA GLN A 54 13.72 -2.14 -3.29
C GLN A 54 13.07 -3.40 -2.69
N PRO A 55 13.57 -3.84 -1.52
CA PRO A 55 12.99 -4.98 -0.83
C PRO A 55 11.63 -4.61 -0.24
N CYS A 56 10.66 -5.51 -0.34
CA CYS A 56 9.38 -5.41 0.34
C CYS A 56 9.35 -6.34 1.55
N SER A 57 8.53 -5.97 2.54
CA SER A 57 8.24 -6.79 3.71
C SER A 57 7.25 -7.90 3.34
N SER A 58 7.32 -9.03 4.04
CA SER A 58 6.55 -10.23 3.76
C SER A 58 5.02 -10.04 3.72
N THR A 59 4.51 -8.94 4.27
CA THR A 59 3.08 -8.61 4.27
C THR A 59 2.57 -8.08 2.92
N GLY A 60 3.46 -7.68 1.99
CA GLY A 60 3.05 -7.23 0.66
C GLY A 60 2.44 -5.83 0.59
N SER A 61 2.11 -5.23 1.73
CA SER A 61 1.53 -3.90 1.86
C SER A 61 2.48 -2.78 1.40
N ASP A 62 3.77 -3.06 1.25
CA ASP A 62 4.77 -2.09 0.80
C ASP A 62 4.71 -1.84 -0.72
N CYS A 63 4.09 -2.74 -1.47
CA CYS A 63 4.06 -2.68 -2.93
C CYS A 63 2.93 -1.79 -3.45
N GLU A 64 3.11 -1.20 -4.64
CA GLU A 64 2.08 -0.38 -5.25
C GLU A 64 0.76 -1.15 -5.42
N HIS A 65 -0.37 -0.43 -5.35
CA HIS A 65 -1.70 -1.05 -5.45
C HIS A 65 -1.82 -2.06 -6.60
N GLY A 66 -2.20 -3.30 -6.26
CA GLY A 66 -2.30 -4.41 -7.21
C GLY A 66 -1.00 -5.17 -7.47
N VAL A 67 0.08 -4.88 -6.74
CA VAL A 67 1.34 -5.60 -6.81
C VAL A 67 1.63 -6.25 -5.46
N TRP A 68 2.11 -7.48 -5.46
CA TRP A 68 2.41 -8.25 -4.25
C TRP A 68 3.89 -8.53 -4.10
N CYS A 69 4.30 -8.58 -2.83
CA CYS A 69 5.64 -8.97 -2.44
C CYS A 69 5.82 -10.48 -2.60
N ARG A 70 6.77 -10.88 -3.43
CA ARG A 70 7.19 -12.27 -3.58
C ARG A 70 8.49 -12.50 -2.82
N ASN A 71 8.40 -13.32 -1.78
CA ASN A 71 9.56 -13.81 -1.05
C ASN A 71 10.23 -14.98 -1.77
N ARG A 72 11.55 -14.95 -1.91
CA ARG A 72 12.35 -16.07 -2.45
C ARG A 72 13.27 -16.65 -1.37
N GLY A 73 12.66 -17.34 -0.41
CA GLY A 73 13.38 -18.01 0.67
C GLY A 73 14.23 -17.03 1.49
N SER A 74 15.55 -17.19 1.46
CA SER A 74 16.50 -16.36 2.21
C SER A 74 16.79 -14.98 1.58
N GLN A 75 16.24 -14.68 0.39
CA GLN A 75 16.40 -13.37 -0.24
C GLN A 75 15.29 -12.42 0.21
N PRO A 76 15.59 -11.11 0.35
CA PRO A 76 14.55 -10.12 0.63
C PRO A 76 13.48 -10.16 -0.46
N GLY A 77 12.21 -10.05 -0.05
CA GLY A 77 11.08 -10.06 -0.97
C GLY A 77 11.16 -8.92 -1.98
N LYS A 78 10.61 -9.14 -3.18
CA LYS A 78 10.48 -8.09 -4.21
C LYS A 78 9.05 -8.00 -4.71
N CYS A 79 8.62 -6.79 -5.05
CA CYS A 79 7.30 -6.52 -5.64
C CYS A 79 7.25 -7.02 -7.09
N MET A 80 7.05 -8.33 -7.27
CA MET A 80 7.16 -9.01 -8.57
C MET A 80 5.88 -9.70 -9.03
N ASP A 81 4.85 -9.78 -8.18
CA ASP A 81 3.56 -10.35 -8.55
C ASP A 81 2.59 -9.25 -8.96
N ASP A 82 2.31 -9.15 -10.25
CA ASP A 82 1.39 -8.15 -10.81
C ASP A 82 -0.02 -8.73 -10.94
N TYR A 83 -0.91 -8.26 -10.07
CA TYR A 83 -2.34 -8.56 -10.09
C TYR A 83 -3.15 -7.42 -10.66
N ARG A 84 -2.55 -6.37 -11.21
CA ARG A 84 -3.31 -5.25 -11.79
C ARG A 84 -4.08 -5.70 -13.01
N CYS A 85 -5.26 -5.13 -13.20
CA CYS A 85 -6.06 -5.38 -14.38
C CYS A 85 -5.40 -4.80 -15.63
N LYS A 86 -5.39 -5.58 -16.71
CA LYS A 86 -4.94 -5.09 -18.02
C LYS A 86 -6.16 -4.73 -18.84
N SER A 87 -6.38 -3.43 -19.07
CA SER A 87 -7.56 -2.91 -19.78
C SER A 87 -8.90 -3.36 -19.17
N GLY A 88 -8.99 -3.38 -17.83
CA GLY A 88 -10.19 -3.82 -17.10
C GLY A 88 -10.45 -5.33 -17.16
N LYS A 89 -9.49 -6.12 -17.64
CA LYS A 89 -9.60 -7.58 -17.75
C LYS A 89 -8.50 -8.28 -16.98
N CYS A 90 -8.81 -9.52 -16.58
CA CYS A 90 -7.89 -10.42 -15.92
C CYS A 90 -7.47 -11.54 -16.87
N ASN A 91 -6.22 -11.99 -16.74
CA ASN A 91 -5.70 -13.09 -17.54
C ASN A 91 -6.28 -14.45 -17.16
N HIS A 92 -7.00 -14.54 -16.03
CA HIS A 92 -7.58 -15.78 -15.52
C HIS A 92 -9.12 -15.66 -15.48
N PRO A 93 -9.87 -16.66 -15.99
CA PRO A 93 -11.34 -16.60 -16.06
C PRO A 93 -12.03 -16.52 -14.70
N ASP A 94 -11.42 -17.15 -13.68
CA ASP A 94 -11.94 -17.15 -12.31
C ASP A 94 -11.63 -15.86 -11.53
N ARG A 95 -10.96 -14.90 -12.16
CA ARG A 95 -10.67 -13.59 -11.56
C ARG A 95 -11.57 -12.53 -12.15
N ILE A 96 -11.99 -11.60 -11.31
CA ILE A 96 -12.64 -10.37 -11.72
C ILE A 96 -11.70 -9.21 -11.48
N CYS A 97 -11.77 -8.23 -12.37
CA CYS A 97 -11.14 -6.96 -12.16
C CYS A 97 -12.04 -6.13 -11.24
N ASP A 98 -11.61 -5.92 -10.01
CA ASP A 98 -12.29 -5.06 -9.05
C ASP A 98 -11.28 -4.07 -8.49
N ASP A 99 -11.63 -2.79 -8.48
CA ASP A 99 -10.77 -1.71 -7.97
C ASP A 99 -9.37 -1.62 -8.66
N GLY A 100 -9.26 -2.17 -9.88
CA GLY A 100 -8.01 -2.25 -10.64
C GLY A 100 -7.13 -3.46 -10.29
N ILE A 101 -7.61 -4.38 -9.45
CA ILE A 101 -6.94 -5.63 -9.07
C ILE A 101 -7.73 -6.85 -9.58
N CYS A 102 -7.02 -7.83 -10.10
CA CYS A 102 -7.52 -9.12 -10.51
C CYS A 102 -7.56 -10.08 -9.33
N GLY A 103 -8.68 -10.07 -8.61
CA GLY A 103 -8.93 -10.96 -7.48
C GLY A 103 -9.82 -12.14 -7.85
N TYR A 104 -9.67 -13.25 -7.12
CA TYR A 104 -10.55 -14.42 -7.25
C TYR A 104 -11.95 -14.14 -6.74
N LYS A 105 -12.96 -14.66 -7.46
CA LYS A 105 -14.37 -14.56 -7.08
C LYS A 105 -14.67 -15.39 -5.83
N GLU A 106 -15.77 -15.06 -5.15
CA GLU A 106 -16.30 -15.88 -4.06
C GLU A 106 -16.50 -17.33 -4.51
N GLY A 107 -16.23 -18.29 -3.61
CA GLY A 107 -16.33 -19.72 -3.89
C GLY A 107 -15.18 -20.26 -4.75
N THR A 108 -14.22 -19.43 -5.17
CA THR A 108 -13.05 -19.88 -5.92
C THR A 108 -11.90 -20.21 -4.97
N SER A 109 -11.13 -21.25 -5.28
CA SER A 109 -9.93 -21.58 -4.49
C SER A 109 -8.90 -20.44 -4.51
N CYS A 110 -8.55 -19.96 -3.33
CA CYS A 110 -7.50 -18.96 -3.09
C CYS A 110 -6.15 -19.59 -2.74
N LEU A 111 -6.04 -20.92 -2.82
CA LEU A 111 -4.76 -21.63 -2.68
C LEU A 111 -3.85 -21.46 -3.91
N ARG A 112 -4.36 -20.84 -4.97
CA ARG A 112 -3.60 -20.48 -6.18
C ARG A 112 -2.93 -19.12 -6.02
N ASP A 113 -1.96 -18.81 -6.87
CA ASP A 113 -1.20 -17.56 -6.84
C ASP A 113 -2.06 -16.31 -7.07
N GLY A 114 -2.74 -15.78 -6.06
CA GLY A 114 -3.33 -14.44 -6.12
C GLY A 114 -4.36 -14.11 -5.04
N PRO A 115 -4.66 -12.81 -4.88
CA PRO A 115 -5.59 -12.35 -3.87
C PRO A 115 -7.05 -12.71 -4.23
N CYS A 116 -7.90 -12.73 -3.22
CA CYS A 116 -9.35 -12.67 -3.42
C CYS A 116 -9.78 -11.27 -3.88
N SER A 117 -10.93 -11.17 -4.53
CA SER A 117 -11.51 -9.87 -4.89
C SER A 117 -11.81 -9.03 -3.65
N THR A 118 -11.92 -7.71 -3.81
CA THR A 118 -12.23 -6.79 -2.72
C THR A 118 -13.43 -7.24 -1.90
N GLY A 119 -13.32 -7.17 -0.58
CA GLY A 119 -14.36 -7.63 0.36
C GLY A 119 -14.37 -9.14 0.63
N LEU A 120 -13.52 -9.92 -0.04
CA LEU A 120 -13.38 -11.35 0.19
C LEU A 120 -12.05 -11.66 0.87
N SER A 121 -12.05 -12.68 1.72
CA SER A 121 -10.85 -13.19 2.37
C SER A 121 -10.65 -14.67 2.01
N CYS A 122 -9.40 -15.10 1.98
CA CYS A 122 -9.07 -16.50 1.77
C CYS A 122 -9.33 -17.28 3.07
N GLN A 123 -10.48 -17.95 3.15
CA GLN A 123 -10.89 -18.76 4.29
C GLN A 123 -10.97 -20.22 3.87
N SER A 124 -10.33 -21.10 4.64
CA SER A 124 -10.33 -22.55 4.36
C SER A 124 -9.90 -22.92 2.92
N GLY A 125 -9.04 -22.10 2.29
CA GLY A 125 -8.58 -22.30 0.92
C GLY A 125 -9.53 -21.83 -0.18
N THR A 126 -10.59 -21.12 0.17
CA THR A 126 -11.58 -20.53 -0.75
C THR A 126 -11.77 -19.04 -0.45
N CYS A 127 -12.07 -18.23 -1.47
CA CYS A 127 -12.47 -16.84 -1.25
C CYS A 127 -13.90 -16.79 -0.71
N GLU A 128 -14.09 -16.21 0.47
CA GLU A 128 -15.39 -16.10 1.14
C GLU A 128 -15.63 -14.67 1.64
N SER A 129 -16.89 -14.21 1.61
CA SER A 129 -17.30 -12.96 2.27
C SER A 129 -17.30 -13.16 3.78
N GLY A 130 -16.18 -12.86 4.43
CA GLY A 130 -16.04 -13.12 5.86
C GLY A 130 -14.71 -12.64 6.38
N GLY A 131 -14.67 -11.42 6.89
CA GLY A 131 -13.45 -10.85 7.47
C GLY A 131 -13.68 -9.51 8.14
N TYR A 132 -14.88 -9.29 8.71
CA TYR A 132 -15.12 -8.21 9.65
C TYR A 132 -14.92 -8.77 11.06
N TRP A 133 -13.82 -8.36 11.70
CA TRP A 133 -13.71 -8.28 13.14
C TRP A 133 -13.31 -6.85 13.49
#